data_AF-A0A9P4URC7-F1
#
_entry.id   AF-A0A9P4URC7-F1
#
_cell.length_a   1.000
_cell.length_b   1.000
_cell.length_c   1.000
_cell.angle_alpha   90.00
_cell.angle_beta   90.00
_cell.angle_gamma   90.00
#
_symmetry.space_group_name_H-M   'P 1'
#
loop_
_entity.id
_entity.type
_entity.pdbx_description
1 polymer ?
#
loop_
_entity_poly.entity_id
_entity_poly.type
_entity_poly.pdbx_seq_one_letter_code
_entity_poly.pdbx_strand_id
1 'polypeptide(L)'
;KYVAVSYAWGASTSNFTSIRVDGYKYIITAKHVAAALRMLRSQHEPVYVWLDCVCINQADNTERGHQVSLMKDVFTQASKVVIWLG
;
A
#
# COMPACT_ATOMS: atom_id res chain seq x y z
N LYS A 1 -15.01 3.89 -2.95
CA LYS A 1 -14.65 2.45 -2.75
C LYS A 1 -13.19 2.27 -3.15
N TYR A 2 -12.40 1.49 -2.40
CA TYR A 2 -10.96 1.34 -2.62
C TYR A 2 -10.55 -0.12 -2.83
N VAL A 3 -9.40 -0.31 -3.47
CA VAL A 3 -8.73 -1.60 -3.64
C VAL A 3 -7.72 -1.77 -2.52
N ALA A 4 -7.80 -2.86 -1.76
CA ALA A 4 -6.76 -3.20 -0.79
C ALA A 4 -5.72 -4.10 -1.45
N VAL A 5 -4.44 -3.87 -1.17
CA VAL A 5 -3.33 -4.69 -1.70
C VAL A 5 -2.71 -5.49 -0.57
N SER A 6 -2.69 -6.80 -0.73
CA SER A 6 -1.96 -7.72 0.13
C SER A 6 -0.66 -8.13 -0.56
N TYR A 7 0.47 -7.93 0.08
CA TYR A 7 1.78 -8.25 -0.47
C TYR A 7 2.72 -8.71 0.66
N ALA A 8 3.76 -9.46 0.31
CA ALA A 8 4.77 -9.87 1.27
C ALA A 8 5.74 -8.71 1.55
N TRP A 9 5.99 -8.44 2.84
CA TRP A 9 7.06 -7.56 3.26
C TRP A 9 8.40 -8.24 2.95
N GLY A 10 9.04 -7.85 1.85
CA GLY A 10 10.28 -8.46 1.38
C GLY A 10 11.50 -8.07 2.23
N ALA A 11 12.46 -8.99 2.37
CA ALA A 11 13.70 -8.81 3.14
C ALA A 11 14.78 -7.98 2.41
N SER A 12 14.64 -7.75 1.10
CA SER A 12 15.65 -7.03 0.31
C SER A 12 15.53 -5.51 0.49
N THR A 13 16.35 -5.00 1.40
CA THR A 13 16.56 -3.57 1.72
C THR A 13 17.37 -2.81 0.66
N SER A 14 17.67 -3.41 -0.49
CA SER A 14 18.60 -2.85 -1.48
C SER A 14 17.95 -2.10 -2.64
N ASN A 15 16.63 -2.16 -2.78
CA ASN A 15 15.90 -1.47 -3.84
C ASN A 15 14.83 -0.58 -3.20
N PHE A 16 15.03 0.73 -3.24
CA PHE A 16 14.03 1.71 -2.83
C PHE A 16 13.55 2.50 -4.04
N THR A 17 12.29 2.91 -4.02
CA THR A 17 11.71 3.80 -5.02
C THR A 17 10.89 4.83 -4.29
N SER A 18 10.64 5.95 -4.96
CA SER A 18 9.75 6.96 -4.43
C SER A 18 8.45 7.04 -5.19
N ILE A 19 7.37 7.25 -4.45
CA ILE A 19 6.09 7.70 -4.97
C ILE A 19 5.82 9.12 -4.46
N ARG A 20 4.89 9.84 -5.09
CA ARG A 20 4.39 11.11 -4.59
C ARG A 20 3.02 10.91 -3.98
N VAL A 21 2.85 11.33 -2.74
CA VAL A 21 1.58 11.33 -2.00
C VAL A 21 1.36 12.76 -1.52
N ASP A 22 0.26 13.38 -1.94
CA ASP A 22 -0.09 14.77 -1.62
C ASP A 22 1.05 15.79 -1.87
N GLY A 23 1.83 15.57 -2.94
CA GLY A 23 2.97 16.42 -3.30
C GLY A 23 4.28 16.07 -2.58
N TYR A 24 4.24 15.23 -1.55
CA TYR A 24 5.42 14.80 -0.80
C TYR A 24 6.02 13.51 -1.37
N LYS A 25 7.34 13.42 -1.34
CA LYS A 25 8.09 12.23 -1.79
C LYS A 25 8.09 11.20 -0.67
N TYR A 26 7.44 10.06 -0.89
CA TYR A 26 7.44 8.91 0.02
C TYR A 26 8.39 7.84 -0.49
N ILE A 27 9.33 7.40 0.35
CA ILE A 27 10.22 6.29 0.06
C ILE A 27 9.50 4.99 0.44
N ILE A 28 9.40 4.08 -0.51
CA ILE A 28 8.82 2.75 -0.32
C ILE A 28 9.83 1.68 -0.73
N THR A 29 9.80 0.53 -0.05
CA THR A 29 10.58 -0.66 -0.41
C THR A 29 10.18 -1.12 -1.81
N ALA A 30 11.10 -1.00 -2.76
CA ALA A 30 10.91 -1.29 -4.18
C ALA A 30 11.28 -2.75 -4.48
N LYS A 31 10.36 -3.58 -4.92
CA LYS A 31 9.91 -3.66 -6.32
C LYS A 31 8.39 -3.91 -6.42
N HIS A 32 7.81 -4.45 -5.34
CA HIS A 32 6.48 -5.03 -5.33
C HIS A 32 5.38 -3.96 -5.31
N VAL A 33 5.51 -2.94 -4.47
CA VAL A 33 4.46 -1.92 -4.28
C VAL A 33 4.33 -1.00 -5.50
N ALA A 34 5.44 -0.51 -6.05
CA ALA A 34 5.39 0.34 -7.24
C ALA A 34 4.92 -0.42 -8.50
N ALA A 35 5.22 -1.71 -8.62
CA ALA A 35 4.70 -2.54 -9.69
C ALA A 35 3.19 -2.78 -9.53
N ALA A 36 2.74 -3.11 -8.31
CA ALA A 36 1.32 -3.24 -7.98
C ALA A 36 0.54 -1.96 -8.31
N LEU A 37 1.04 -0.79 -7.90
CA LEU A 37 0.42 0.50 -8.20
C LEU A 37 0.32 0.77 -9.70
N ARG A 38 1.36 0.46 -10.48
CA ARG A 38 1.32 0.61 -11.94
C ARG A 38 0.30 -0.32 -12.60
N MET A 39 0.16 -1.55 -12.10
CA MET A 39 -0.81 -2.53 -12.57
C MET A 39 -2.25 -2.16 -12.21
N LEU A 40 -2.46 -1.55 -11.04
CA LEU A 40 -3.78 -1.11 -10.59
C LEU A 40 -4.24 0.19 -11.25
N ARG A 41 -3.32 0.93 -11.86
CA ARG A 41 -3.62 2.23 -12.49
C ARG A 41 -4.55 2.03 -13.70
N SER A 42 -5.68 2.72 -13.69
CA SER A 42 -6.56 2.86 -14.86
C SER A 42 -6.15 4.05 -15.72
N GLN A 43 -6.35 3.95 -17.03
CA GLN A 43 -6.14 5.07 -17.97
C GLN A 43 -7.36 6.02 -18.01
N HIS A 44 -8.52 5.57 -17.54
CA HIS A 44 -9.79 6.27 -17.71
C HIS A 44 -10.27 6.94 -16.43
N GLU A 45 -9.95 6.39 -15.26
CA GLU A 45 -10.45 6.89 -13.98
C GLU A 45 -9.43 6.77 -12.84
N PRO A 46 -9.50 7.64 -11.82
CA PRO A 46 -8.72 7.48 -10.61
C PRO A 46 -9.06 6.18 -9.87
N VAL A 47 -8.03 5.48 -9.39
CA VAL A 47 -8.20 4.26 -8.58
C VAL A 47 -7.75 4.55 -7.16
N TYR A 48 -8.67 4.42 -6.21
CA TYR A 48 -8.33 4.48 -4.78
C TYR A 48 -7.69 3.17 -4.36
N VAL A 49 -6.47 3.24 -3.84
CA VAL A 49 -5.69 2.07 -3.41
C VAL A 49 -5.32 2.25 -1.94
N TRP A 50 -5.52 1.21 -1.15
CA TRP A 50 -5.03 1.11 0.22
C TRP A 50 -3.82 0.18 0.26
N LEU A 51 -2.72 0.69 0.83
CA LEU A 51 -1.46 0.01 1.04
C LEU A 51 -1.02 0.29 2.48
N ASP A 52 -0.82 -0.75 3.29
CA ASP A 52 -0.34 -0.62 4.68
C ASP A 52 0.96 0.20 4.79
N CYS A 53 1.93 0.04 3.88
CA CYS A 53 3.18 0.82 3.90
C CYS A 53 3.03 2.30 3.59
N VAL A 54 1.87 2.74 3.07
CA VAL A 54 1.60 4.14 2.72
C VAL A 54 0.53 4.74 3.62
N CYS A 55 -0.55 4.00 3.87
CA CYS A 55 -1.72 4.46 4.61
C CYS A 55 -1.58 4.33 6.13
N ILE A 56 -0.59 3.57 6.62
CA ILE A 56 -0.29 3.45 8.04
C ILE A 56 1.04 4.16 8.31
N ASN A 57 1.06 5.02 9.31
CA ASN A 57 2.32 5.59 9.78
C ASN A 57 3.17 4.50 10.44
N GLN A 58 4.18 4.04 9.71
CA GLN A 58 5.05 2.96 10.17
C GLN A 58 5.99 3.38 11.31
N ALA A 59 6.16 4.69 11.54
CA ALA A 59 7.04 5.23 12.57
C ALA A 59 6.34 5.41 13.93
N ASP A 60 5.00 5.49 13.96
CA ASP A 60 4.22 5.57 15.19
C ASP A 60 3.70 4.19 15.56
N ASN A 61 4.30 3.57 16.59
CA ASN A 61 3.90 2.25 17.06
C ASN A 61 2.46 2.21 17.61
N THR A 62 1.97 3.32 18.17
CA THR A 62 0.62 3.41 18.73
C THR A 62 -0.40 3.43 17.62
N GLU A 63 -0.22 4.32 16.65
CA GLU A 63 -1.07 4.39 15.45
C GLU A 63 -1.01 3.07 14.68
N ARG A 64 0.20 2.53 14.45
CA ARG A 64 0.39 1.26 13.76
C ARG A 64 -0.36 0.13 14.45
N GLY A 65 -0.29 0.03 15.78
CA GLY A 65 -1.02 -0.97 16.56
C GLY A 65 -2.54 -0.86 16.36
N HIS A 66 -3.08 0.35 16.43
CA HIS A 66 -4.49 0.61 16.11
C HIS A 66 -4.85 0.23 14.68
N GLN A 67 -4.07 0.65 13.68
CA GLN A 67 -4.36 0.34 12.28
C GLN A 67 -4.28 -1.17 12.00
N VAL A 68 -3.32 -1.87 12.60
CA VAL A 68 -3.21 -3.33 12.50
C VAL A 68 -4.47 -4.01 13.07
N SER A 69 -5.00 -3.52 14.19
CA SER A 69 -6.26 -4.04 14.75
C SER A 69 -7.46 -3.86 13.82
N LEU A 70 -7.44 -2.82 12.98
CA LEU A 70 -8.49 -2.50 12.00
C LEU A 70 -8.29 -3.18 10.65
N MET A 71 -7.17 -3.86 10.41
CA MET A 71 -6.89 -4.45 9.09
C MET A 71 -8.01 -5.38 8.61
N LYS A 72 -8.59 -6.18 9.49
CA LYS A 72 -9.73 -7.04 9.14
C LYS A 72 -10.88 -6.24 8.51
N ASP A 73 -11.22 -5.11 9.12
CA ASP A 73 -12.32 -4.27 8.64
C ASP A 73 -11.95 -3.55 7.35
N VAL A 74 -10.70 -3.09 7.21
CA VAL A 74 -10.17 -2.49 5.99
C VAL A 74 -10.26 -3.48 4.81
N PHE A 75 -9.75 -4.70 4.98
CA PHE A 75 -9.81 -5.70 3.92
C PHE A 75 -11.25 -6.12 3.59
N THR A 76 -12.12 -6.21 4.60
CA THR A 76 -13.54 -6.57 4.41
C THR A 76 -14.33 -5.48 3.68
N GLN A 77 -13.99 -4.20 3.91
CA GLN A 77 -14.67 -3.06 3.28
C GLN A 77 -14.10 -2.69 1.91
N ALA A 78 -12.97 -3.29 1.49
CA ALA A 78 -12.40 -3.07 0.18
C ALA A 78 -13.36 -3.56 -0.93
N SER A 79 -13.42 -2.86 -2.06
CA SER A 79 -14.21 -3.34 -3.22
C SER A 79 -13.63 -4.61 -3.83
N LYS A 80 -12.31 -4.76 -3.73
CA LYS A 80 -11.57 -5.96 -4.08
C LYS A 80 -10.26 -5.97 -3.32
N VAL A 81 -9.77 -7.17 -3.06
CA VAL A 81 -8.44 -7.39 -2.49
C VAL A 81 -7.56 -7.96 -3.60
N VAL A 82 -6.41 -7.33 -3.85
CA VAL A 82 -5.42 -7.81 -4.81
C VAL A 82 -4.25 -8.40 -4.06
N ILE A 83 -3.99 -9.68 -4.31
CA ILE A 83 -2.81 -10.38 -3.79
C ILE A 83 -1.67 -10.14 -4.78
N TRP A 84 -0.59 -9.52 -4.32
CA TRP A 84 0.58 -9.21 -5.12
C TRP A 84 1.76 -10.10 -4.72
N LEU A 85 2.12 -11.02 -5.61
CA LEU A 85 3.17 -12.02 -5.38
C LEU A 85 4.57 -11.58 -5.82
N GLY A 86 4.67 -10.49 -6.60
CA GLY A 86 5.94 -9.96 -7.09
C GLY A 86 6.30 -10.30 -8.51
#